data_AF-A0A1V5B5S2-F1
#
_entry.id   AF-A0A1V5B5S2-F1
#
_cell.length_a   1.000
_cell.length_b   1.000
_cell.length_c   1.000
_cell.angle_alpha   90.00
_cell.angle_beta   90.00
_cell.angle_gamma   90.00
#
_symmetry.space_group_name_H-M   'P 1'
#
loop_
_entity.id
_entity.type
_entity.pdbx_description
1 polymer ?
#
loop_
_entity_poly.entity_id
_entity_poly.type
_entity_poly.pdbx_seq_one_letter_code
_entity_poly.pdbx_strand_id
1 'polypeptide(L)'
;MQRVYGVVEDDLVHRIDEAAGERGISRAQWIRDSILAYLHRGGEDLETETVNLRAEAVKLQTLCGEKSQEIAVLKEALAVKDGELVHLRDIEAKSREVMAEATQRWEEIKGLKADLARAKRDLDGAKGEAVKARSEAAQAATALQDAQLARLLLDIR
;
A
#
# COMPACT_ATOMS: atom_id res chain seq x y z
N MET A 1 -70.04 7.27 -43.01
CA MET A 1 -69.54 6.31 -41.99
C MET A 1 -69.00 5.09 -42.71
N GLN A 2 -67.74 4.72 -42.45
CA GLN A 2 -67.15 3.51 -43.01
C GLN A 2 -67.68 2.30 -42.24
N ARG A 3 -68.17 1.28 -42.94
CA ARG A 3 -68.58 0.00 -42.34
C ARG A 3 -67.38 -0.93 -42.30
N VAL A 4 -67.11 -1.51 -41.14
CA VAL A 4 -66.05 -2.50 -40.93
C VAL A 4 -66.71 -3.83 -40.63
N TYR A 5 -66.25 -4.88 -41.30
CA TYR A 5 -66.72 -6.25 -41.10
C TYR A 5 -65.55 -7.08 -40.58
N GLY A 6 -65.81 -7.89 -39.55
CA GLY A 6 -64.84 -8.82 -38.98
C GLY A 6 -65.47 -10.20 -38.90
N VAL A 7 -64.70 -11.23 -39.24
CA VAL A 7 -65.07 -12.62 -39.02
C VAL A 7 -64.66 -12.98 -37.60
N VAL A 8 -65.59 -13.55 -36.85
CA VAL A 8 -65.41 -13.98 -35.46
C VAL A 8 -66.03 -15.34 -35.29
N GLU A 9 -65.49 -16.12 -34.36
CA GLU A 9 -66.00 -17.44 -34.01
C GLU A 9 -67.41 -17.34 -33.40
N ASP A 10 -68.27 -18.32 -33.67
CA ASP A 10 -69.68 -18.31 -33.23
C ASP A 10 -69.81 -18.18 -31.70
N ASP A 11 -68.97 -18.89 -30.95
CA ASP A 11 -68.93 -18.81 -29.48
C ASP A 11 -68.61 -17.39 -28.98
N LEU A 12 -67.78 -16.66 -29.72
CA LEU A 12 -67.46 -15.27 -29.39
C LEU A 12 -68.63 -14.34 -29.69
N VAL A 13 -69.39 -14.59 -30.75
CA VAL A 13 -70.61 -13.82 -31.07
C VAL A 13 -71.63 -13.94 -29.95
N HIS A 14 -71.85 -15.16 -29.44
CA HIS A 14 -72.77 -15.39 -28.33
C HIS A 14 -72.35 -14.63 -27.06
N ARG A 15 -71.07 -14.66 -26.72
CA ARG A 15 -70.54 -13.93 -25.56
C ARG A 15 -70.67 -12.41 -25.70
N ILE A 16 -70.49 -11.88 -26.91
CA ILE A 16 -70.68 -10.44 -27.17
C ILE A 16 -72.17 -10.08 -27.02
N ASP A 17 -73.08 -10.90 -27.54
CA ASP A 17 -74.52 -10.66 -27.42
C ASP A 17 -75.00 -10.69 -25.98
N GLU A 18 -74.53 -11.64 -25.19
CA GLU A 18 -74.83 -11.73 -23.77
C GLU A 18 -74.34 -10.48 -23.04
N ALA A 19 -73.07 -10.10 -23.24
CA ALA A 19 -72.49 -8.91 -22.62
C ALA A 19 -73.13 -7.58 -23.08
N ALA A 20 -73.62 -7.52 -24.32
CA ALA A 20 -74.37 -6.38 -24.83
C ALA A 20 -75.79 -6.33 -24.25
N GLY A 21 -76.43 -7.49 -24.10
CA GLY A 21 -77.74 -7.67 -23.49
C GLY A 21 -77.76 -7.28 -22.01
N GLU A 22 -76.76 -7.71 -21.24
CA GLU A 22 -76.58 -7.33 -19.83
C GLU A 22 -76.50 -5.80 -19.63
N ARG A 23 -75.96 -5.09 -20.63
CA ARG A 23 -75.79 -3.63 -20.61
C ARG A 23 -76.93 -2.87 -21.31
N GLY A 24 -77.90 -3.58 -21.89
CA GLY A 24 -79.02 -2.98 -22.63
C GLY A 24 -78.59 -2.20 -23.88
N ILE A 25 -77.46 -2.54 -24.50
CA ILE A 25 -76.93 -1.87 -25.69
C ILE A 25 -76.87 -2.82 -26.90
N SER A 26 -76.76 -2.26 -28.11
CA SER A 26 -76.59 -3.08 -29.31
C SER A 26 -75.18 -3.69 -29.36
N ARG A 27 -75.05 -4.86 -29.99
CA ARG A 27 -73.76 -5.53 -30.28
C ARG A 27 -72.73 -4.57 -30.90
N ALA A 28 -73.15 -3.79 -31.90
CA ALA A 28 -72.26 -2.86 -32.59
C ALA A 28 -71.77 -1.73 -31.67
N GLN A 29 -72.60 -1.29 -30.73
CA GLN A 29 -72.25 -0.29 -29.74
C GLN A 29 -71.31 -0.87 -28.69
N TRP A 30 -71.57 -2.09 -28.20
CA TRP A 30 -70.67 -2.80 -27.29
C TRP A 30 -69.28 -3.00 -27.90
N ILE A 31 -69.20 -3.43 -29.17
CA ILE A 31 -67.93 -3.61 -29.89
C ILE A 31 -67.20 -2.28 -30.02
N ARG A 32 -67.91 -1.20 -30.41
CA ARG A 32 -67.31 0.14 -30.50
C ARG A 32 -66.74 0.58 -29.15
N ASP A 33 -67.52 0.49 -28.09
CA ASP A 33 -67.13 0.94 -26.76
C ASP A 33 -65.96 0.10 -26.22
N SER A 34 -65.93 -1.20 -26.53
CA SER A 34 -64.83 -2.09 -26.17
C SER A 34 -63.54 -1.79 -26.94
N ILE A 35 -63.64 -1.49 -28.24
CA ILE A 35 -62.49 -1.07 -29.05
C ILE A 35 -61.97 0.28 -28.53
N LEU A 36 -62.85 1.24 -28.27
CA LEU A 36 -62.47 2.52 -27.68
C LEU A 36 -61.80 2.32 -26.33
N ALA A 37 -62.42 1.56 -25.42
CA ALA A 37 -61.83 1.26 -24.13
C ALA A 37 -60.45 0.59 -24.25
N TYR A 38 -60.27 -0.33 -25.20
CA TYR A 38 -58.98 -0.97 -25.44
C TYR A 38 -57.92 0.00 -25.99
N LEU A 39 -58.29 0.82 -26.97
CA LEU A 39 -57.41 1.83 -27.56
C LEU A 39 -57.01 2.92 -26.54
N HIS A 40 -57.93 3.31 -25.66
CA HIS A 40 -57.67 4.31 -24.61
C HIS A 40 -56.94 3.72 -23.40
N ARG A 41 -57.18 2.44 -23.05
CA ARG A 41 -56.48 1.73 -21.95
C ARG A 41 -54.99 1.50 -22.26
N GLY A 42 -54.62 1.31 -23.52
CA GLY A 42 -53.22 1.10 -23.90
C GLY A 42 -52.39 2.38 -23.98
N GLY A 43 -52.98 3.52 -24.35
CA GLY A 43 -52.23 4.75 -24.63
C GLY A 43 -51.60 5.38 -23.38
N GLU A 44 -52.40 5.62 -22.34
CA GLU A 44 -51.95 6.37 -21.15
C GLU A 44 -51.04 5.54 -20.24
N ASP A 45 -51.35 4.26 -20.04
CA ASP A 45 -50.56 3.35 -19.20
C ASP A 45 -49.18 3.05 -19.83
N LEU A 46 -49.12 2.81 -21.15
CA LEU A 46 -47.84 2.59 -21.86
C LEU A 46 -47.00 3.86 -21.96
N GLU A 47 -47.60 5.03 -22.19
CA GLU A 47 -46.85 6.30 -22.17
C GLU A 47 -46.26 6.57 -20.79
N THR A 48 -47.02 6.31 -19.72
CA THR A 48 -46.52 6.48 -18.35
C THR A 48 -45.40 5.50 -18.03
N GLU A 49 -45.55 4.23 -18.40
CA GLU A 49 -44.52 3.20 -18.21
C GLU A 49 -43.24 3.51 -19.00
N THR A 50 -43.36 3.94 -20.26
CA THR A 50 -42.20 4.30 -21.08
C THR A 50 -41.47 5.55 -20.56
N VAL A 51 -42.19 6.55 -20.04
CA VAL A 51 -41.59 7.72 -19.38
C VAL A 51 -40.87 7.30 -18.10
N ASN A 52 -41.46 6.43 -17.29
CA ASN A 52 -40.83 5.90 -16.07
C ASN A 52 -39.55 5.12 -16.36
N LEU A 53 -39.59 4.20 -17.35
CA LEU A 53 -38.42 3.43 -17.78
C LEU A 53 -37.31 4.33 -18.33
N ARG A 54 -37.66 5.39 -19.08
CA ARG A 54 -36.67 6.38 -19.54
C ARG A 54 -36.05 7.14 -18.37
N ALA A 55 -36.86 7.56 -17.39
CA ALA A 55 -36.35 8.24 -16.21
C ALA A 55 -35.42 7.33 -15.38
N GLU A 56 -35.76 6.06 -15.26
CA GLU A 56 -34.91 5.06 -14.58
C GLU A 56 -33.61 4.79 -15.35
N ALA A 57 -33.68 4.66 -16.68
CA ALA A 57 -32.48 4.52 -17.52
C ALA A 57 -31.52 5.71 -17.37
N VAL A 58 -32.06 6.94 -17.35
CA VAL A 58 -31.25 8.15 -17.10
C VAL A 58 -30.62 8.12 -15.70
N LYS A 59 -31.37 7.74 -14.66
CA LYS A 59 -30.83 7.61 -13.29
C LYS A 59 -29.70 6.60 -13.23
N LEU A 60 -29.89 5.43 -13.84
CA LEU A 60 -28.87 4.37 -13.89
C LEU A 60 -27.63 4.81 -14.66
N GLN A 61 -27.81 5.56 -15.76
CA GLN A 61 -26.71 6.11 -16.53
C GLN A 61 -25.90 7.12 -15.72
N THR A 62 -26.56 8.03 -15.00
CA THR A 62 -25.91 8.97 -14.10
C THR A 62 -25.13 8.25 -13.00
N LEU A 63 -25.76 7.27 -12.34
CA LEU A 63 -25.12 6.48 -11.28
C LEU A 63 -23.90 5.71 -11.79
N CYS A 64 -23.98 5.13 -12.99
CA CYS A 64 -22.82 4.46 -13.63
C CYS A 64 -21.69 5.45 -13.89
N GLY A 65 -22.00 6.67 -14.33
CA GLY A 65 -21.01 7.74 -14.51
C GLY A 65 -20.32 8.12 -13.21
N GLU A 66 -21.10 8.37 -12.16
CA GLU A 66 -20.58 8.70 -10.82
C GLU A 66 -19.68 7.58 -10.27
N LYS A 67 -20.11 6.32 -10.37
CA LYS A 67 -19.32 5.16 -9.92
C LYS A 67 -18.06 4.96 -10.74
N SER A 68 -18.11 5.22 -12.05
CA SER A 68 -16.92 5.16 -12.90
C SER A 68 -15.89 6.22 -12.50
N GLN A 69 -16.34 7.43 -12.15
CA GLN A 69 -15.47 8.49 -11.65
C GLN A 69 -14.86 8.13 -10.29
N GLU A 70 -15.66 7.61 -9.37
CA GLU A 70 -15.19 7.15 -8.05
C GLU A 70 -14.12 6.06 -8.19
N ILE A 71 -14.32 5.09 -9.09
CA ILE A 71 -13.33 4.05 -9.39
C ILE A 71 -12.04 4.64 -9.95
N ALA A 72 -12.12 5.65 -10.82
CA ALA A 72 -10.93 6.30 -11.38
C ALA A 72 -10.11 6.98 -10.26
N VAL A 73 -10.78 7.74 -9.39
CA VAL A 73 -10.14 8.41 -8.23
C VAL A 73 -9.50 7.39 -7.29
N LEU A 74 -10.18 6.28 -7.00
CA LEU A 74 -9.63 5.22 -6.14
C LEU A 74 -8.41 4.53 -6.75
N LYS A 75 -8.40 4.33 -8.08
CA LYS A 75 -7.23 3.77 -8.79
C LYS A 75 -6.02 4.69 -8.71
N GLU A 76 -6.22 5.99 -8.90
CA GLU A 76 -5.14 6.98 -8.76
C GLU A 76 -4.60 7.02 -7.32
N ALA A 77 -5.48 7.04 -6.32
CA ALA A 77 -5.09 7.00 -4.92
C ALA A 77 -4.30 5.73 -4.58
N LEU A 78 -4.72 4.57 -5.12
CA LEU A 78 -4.00 3.30 -4.94
C LEU A 78 -2.60 3.37 -5.55
N ALA A 79 -2.45 3.91 -6.76
CA ALA A 79 -1.15 4.06 -7.41
C ALA A 79 -0.19 4.96 -6.61
N VAL A 80 -0.70 6.04 -6.01
CA VAL A 80 0.09 6.88 -5.09
C VAL A 80 0.54 6.09 -3.87
N LYS A 81 -0.36 5.30 -3.27
CA LYS A 81 -0.02 4.45 -2.12
C LYS A 81 0.99 3.36 -2.45
N ASP A 82 0.91 2.76 -3.62
CA ASP A 82 1.92 1.79 -4.08
C ASP A 82 3.30 2.46 -4.22
N GLY A 83 3.35 3.69 -4.74
CA GLY A 83 4.59 4.48 -4.80
C GLY A 83 5.16 4.80 -3.41
N GLU A 84 4.31 5.23 -2.47
CA GLU A 84 4.71 5.46 -1.08
C GLU A 84 5.27 4.19 -0.42
N LEU A 85 4.66 3.02 -0.66
CA LEU A 85 5.12 1.73 -0.13
C LEU A 85 6.49 1.33 -0.65
N VAL A 86 6.76 1.55 -1.95
CA VAL A 86 8.10 1.32 -2.52
C VAL A 86 9.12 2.24 -1.85
N HIS A 87 8.80 3.53 -1.70
CA HIS A 87 9.69 4.47 -1.05
C HIS A 87 9.99 4.12 0.42
N LEU A 88 8.99 3.66 1.17
CA LEU A 88 9.17 3.20 2.54
C LEU A 88 10.08 1.98 2.64
N ARG A 89 9.96 1.02 1.70
CA ARG A 89 10.85 -0.14 1.64
C ARG A 89 12.30 0.26 1.38
N ASP A 90 12.53 1.25 0.51
CA ASP A 90 13.88 1.77 0.24
C ASP A 90 14.48 2.45 1.49
N ILE A 91 13.68 3.23 2.21
CA ILE A 91 14.10 3.85 3.48
C ILE A 91 14.44 2.77 4.51
N GLU A 92 13.61 1.74 4.63
CA GLU A 92 13.84 0.65 5.56
C GLU A 92 15.14 -0.12 5.24
N ALA A 93 15.41 -0.38 3.96
CA ALA A 93 16.64 -1.02 3.51
C ALA A 93 17.87 -0.18 3.88
N LYS A 94 17.86 1.12 3.59
CA LYS A 94 18.96 2.04 3.94
C LYS A 94 19.16 2.14 5.46
N SER A 95 18.07 2.16 6.22
CA SER A 95 18.13 2.19 7.68
C SER A 95 18.82 0.94 8.23
N ARG A 96 18.49 -0.24 7.71
CA ARG A 96 19.16 -1.51 8.10
C ARG A 96 20.64 -1.51 7.77
N GLU A 97 21.03 -0.99 6.61
CA GLU A 97 22.44 -0.86 6.20
C GLU A 97 23.22 0.04 7.17
N VAL A 98 22.69 1.22 7.48
CA VAL A 98 23.29 2.16 8.44
C VAL A 98 23.42 1.53 9.83
N MET A 99 22.42 0.78 10.28
CA MET A 99 22.48 0.08 11.57
C MET A 99 23.55 -1.02 11.58
N ALA A 100 23.73 -1.74 10.48
CA ALA A 100 24.77 -2.75 10.34
C ALA A 100 26.17 -2.09 10.38
N GLU A 101 26.37 -1.00 9.63
CA GLU A 101 27.64 -0.24 9.67
C GLU A 101 27.95 0.32 11.06
N ALA A 102 26.94 0.87 11.74
CA ALA A 102 27.11 1.38 13.10
C ALA A 102 27.53 0.28 14.07
N THR A 103 26.93 -0.90 13.96
CA THR A 103 27.28 -2.07 14.78
C THR A 103 28.71 -2.52 14.51
N GLN A 104 29.13 -2.59 13.24
CA GLN A 104 30.50 -2.94 12.88
C GLN A 104 31.50 -1.94 13.45
N ARG A 105 31.29 -0.64 13.23
CA ARG A 105 32.15 0.42 13.76
C ARG A 105 32.26 0.39 15.28
N TRP A 106 31.18 0.03 15.97
CA TRP A 106 31.19 -0.11 17.42
C TRP A 106 32.12 -1.22 17.90
N GLU A 107 32.07 -2.40 17.27
CA GLU A 107 33.00 -3.50 17.58
C GLU A 107 34.44 -3.17 17.20
N GLU A 108 34.68 -2.48 16.09
CA GLU A 108 36.01 -1.97 15.72
C GLU A 108 36.58 -1.02 16.78
N ILE A 109 35.78 -0.05 17.26
CA ILE A 109 36.17 0.88 18.32
C ILE A 109 36.51 0.11 19.61
N LYS A 110 35.75 -0.92 19.94
CA LYS A 110 35.99 -1.76 21.13
C LYS A 110 37.31 -2.52 21.00
N GLY A 111 37.61 -3.07 19.82
CA GLY A 111 38.90 -3.70 19.51
C GLY A 111 40.05 -2.72 19.64
N LEU A 112 39.97 -1.55 18.99
CA LEU A 112 40.99 -0.50 19.06
C LEU A 112 41.25 -0.01 20.48
N LYS A 113 40.21 0.08 21.32
CA LYS A 113 40.37 0.42 22.76
C LYS A 113 41.16 -0.64 23.51
N ALA A 114 40.94 -1.92 23.23
CA ALA A 114 41.69 -3.01 23.84
C ALA A 114 43.16 -3.00 23.39
N ASP A 115 43.42 -2.76 22.11
CA ASP A 115 44.76 -2.68 21.55
C ASP A 115 45.52 -1.47 22.12
N LEU A 116 44.87 -0.31 22.23
CA LEU A 116 45.45 0.86 22.88
C LEU A 116 45.83 0.57 24.34
N ALA A 117 44.98 -0.13 25.08
CA ALA A 117 45.25 -0.50 26.47
C ALA A 117 46.41 -1.50 26.60
N ARG A 118 46.62 -2.37 25.60
CA ARG A 118 47.77 -3.27 25.52
C ARG A 118 49.04 -2.50 25.21
N ALA A 119 49.03 -1.68 24.17
CA ALA A 119 50.18 -0.86 23.78
C ALA A 119 50.67 0.07 24.89
N LYS A 120 49.76 0.62 25.71
CA LYS A 120 50.13 1.40 26.90
C LYS A 120 50.90 0.56 27.93
N ARG A 121 50.42 -0.65 28.22
CA ARG A 121 51.10 -1.57 29.15
C ARG A 121 52.47 -1.98 28.63
N ASP A 122 52.58 -2.29 27.35
CA ASP A 122 53.86 -2.65 26.72
C ASP A 122 54.85 -1.48 26.77
N LEU A 123 54.38 -0.26 26.51
CA LEU A 123 55.19 0.95 26.61
C LEU A 123 55.68 1.21 28.04
N ASP A 124 54.81 1.04 29.04
CA ASP A 124 55.17 1.21 30.45
C ASP A 124 56.16 0.13 30.90
N GLY A 125 56.00 -1.11 30.44
CA GLY A 125 56.96 -2.20 30.63
C GLY A 125 58.33 -1.88 30.04
N ALA A 126 58.37 -1.47 28.78
CA ALA A 126 59.61 -1.09 28.09
C ALA A 126 60.32 0.09 28.77
N LYS A 127 59.57 1.08 29.28
CA LYS A 127 60.14 2.16 30.09
C LYS A 127 60.76 1.64 31.38
N GLY A 128 60.10 0.71 32.07
CA GLY A 128 60.63 0.07 33.28
C GLY A 128 61.92 -0.69 33.00
N GLU A 129 61.96 -1.49 31.93
CA GLU A 129 63.16 -2.22 31.49
C GLU A 129 64.29 -1.27 31.12
N ALA A 130 64.00 -0.18 30.40
CA ALA A 130 65.00 0.83 30.06
C ALA A 130 65.60 1.50 31.31
N VAL A 131 64.79 1.80 32.33
CA VAL A 131 65.27 2.34 33.62
C VAL A 131 66.17 1.32 34.33
N LYS A 132 65.76 0.06 34.37
CA LYS A 132 66.53 -1.02 35.00
C LYS A 132 67.88 -1.22 34.31
N ALA A 133 67.89 -1.34 32.99
CA ALA A 133 69.11 -1.48 32.19
C ALA A 133 70.06 -0.28 32.38
N ARG A 134 69.52 0.94 32.50
CA ARG A 134 70.31 2.15 32.75
C ARG A 134 70.95 2.15 34.14
N SER A 135 70.24 1.66 35.15
CA SER A 135 70.76 1.48 36.51
C SER A 135 71.86 0.41 36.56
N GLU A 136 71.62 -0.75 35.94
CA GLU A 136 72.61 -1.84 35.85
C GLU A 136 73.88 -1.40 35.11
N ALA A 137 73.73 -0.67 33.99
CA ALA A 137 74.86 -0.10 33.26
C ALA A 137 75.66 0.90 34.10
N ALA A 138 74.99 1.73 34.91
CA ALA A 138 75.67 2.66 35.82
C ALA A 138 76.45 1.93 36.91
N GLN A 139 75.85 0.89 37.52
CA GLN A 139 76.52 0.05 38.53
C GLN A 139 77.73 -0.69 37.95
N ALA A 140 77.61 -1.24 36.74
CA ALA A 140 78.70 -1.88 36.04
C ALA A 140 79.85 -0.89 35.73
N ALA A 141 79.51 0.34 35.33
CA ALA A 141 80.51 1.39 35.07
C ALA A 141 81.27 1.78 36.34
N THR A 142 80.59 1.94 37.49
CA THR A 142 81.25 2.21 38.77
C THR A 142 82.15 1.05 39.20
N ALA A 143 81.67 -0.19 39.08
CA ALA A 143 82.47 -1.37 39.43
C ALA A 143 83.72 -1.52 38.55
N LEU A 144 83.62 -1.17 37.26
CA LEU A 144 84.77 -1.16 36.35
C LEU A 144 85.80 -0.10 36.76
N GLN A 145 85.35 1.11 37.13
CA GLN A 145 86.22 2.18 37.59
C GLN A 145 86.96 1.77 38.88
N ASP A 146 86.26 1.17 39.84
CA ASP A 146 86.86 0.68 41.09
C ASP A 146 87.89 -0.42 40.82
N ALA A 147 87.59 -1.36 39.92
CA ALA A 147 88.52 -2.42 39.52
C ALA A 147 89.77 -1.87 38.82
N GLN A 148 89.61 -0.85 37.98
CA GLN A 148 90.74 -0.16 37.33
C GLN A 148 91.64 0.55 38.34
N LEU A 149 91.04 1.26 39.31
CA LEU A 149 91.78 1.91 40.40
C LEU A 149 92.53 0.90 41.27
N ALA A 150 91.88 -0.20 41.65
CA ALA A 150 92.51 -1.27 42.41
C ALA A 150 93.71 -1.89 41.69
N ARG A 151 93.62 -2.07 40.36
CA ARG A 151 94.72 -2.57 39.53
C ARG A 151 95.88 -1.58 39.48
N LEU A 152 95.62 -0.29 39.26
CA LEU A 152 96.66 0.75 39.27
C LEU A 152 97.41 0.80 40.61
N LEU A 153 96.71 0.62 41.73
CA LEU A 153 97.32 0.58 43.05
C LEU A 153 98.20 -0.65 43.28
N LEU A 154 97.88 -1.79 42.65
CA LEU A 154 98.72 -2.99 42.69
C LEU A 154 99.98 -2.84 41.84
N ASP A 155 99.89 -2.18 40.69
CA ASP A 155 101.03 -1.99 39.76
C ASP A 155 102.09 -0.97 40.29
N ILE A 156 101.80 -0.23 41.37
CA ILE A 156 102.71 0.76 41.99
C ILE A 156 103.46 0.18 43.22
N ARG A 157 103.15 -1.04 43.65
CA ARG A 157 103.82 -1.76 44.76
C ARG A 157 104.87 -2.73 44.25
#